data_AF-I2GYR8-F1
#
_entry.id   AF-I2GYR8-F1
#
_cell.length_a   1.000
_cell.length_b   1.000
_cell.length_c   1.000
_cell.angle_alpha   90.00
_cell.angle_beta   90.00
_cell.angle_gamma   90.00
#
_symmetry.space_group_name_H-M   'P 1'
#
loop_
_entity.id
_entity.type
_entity.pdbx_description
1 polymer ?
#
loop_
_entity_poly.entity_id
_entity_poly.type
_entity_poly.pdbx_seq_one_letter_code
_entity_poly.pdbx_strand_id
1 'polypeptide(L)'
;MGIPEVTEAISAQDVNEDSFTKLNGRKNQSVTKPVTVDSETGEILVRRATGKARVRRGQTEEEYNEQLRQYFTEENGPTRTEPNFMDNVNDFDEKLDTMDLSIKQNRLRLQAYPQRAYYRRNYSICKDLCSKLILKVKDIPKIQRELEELEYMQNQCMLRLSKE
;
A
#
# COMPACT_ATOMS: atom_id res chain seq x y z
N MET A 1 43.40 33.67 -3.37
CA MET A 1 42.21 34.51 -3.62
C MET A 1 41.20 34.14 -2.55
N GLY A 2 41.05 34.99 -1.53
CA GLY A 2 40.13 34.77 -0.42
C GLY A 2 38.74 35.28 -0.77
N ILE A 3 37.72 34.51 -0.41
CA ILE A 3 36.31 34.88 -0.55
C ILE A 3 35.91 35.56 0.76
N PRO A 4 35.25 36.74 0.74
CA PRO A 4 35.00 37.52 1.93
C PRO A 4 33.81 36.96 2.73
N GLU A 5 34.00 36.95 4.04
CA GLU A 5 33.00 36.80 5.10
C GLU A 5 31.98 37.94 5.02
N VAL A 6 30.69 37.63 4.88
CA VAL A 6 29.61 38.59 5.07
C VAL A 6 28.84 38.17 6.32
N THR A 7 29.30 38.69 7.45
CA THR A 7 28.54 38.71 8.70
C THR A 7 27.49 39.81 8.62
N GLU A 8 26.22 39.44 8.46
CA GLU A 8 25.11 40.34 8.79
C GLU A 8 24.29 39.72 9.92
N ALA A 9 24.58 40.19 11.13
CA ALA A 9 23.74 39.98 12.30
C ALA A 9 22.46 40.81 12.12
N ILE A 10 21.33 40.15 11.88
CA ILE A 10 20.02 40.81 11.89
C ILE A 10 19.55 40.86 13.35
N SER A 11 19.59 42.06 13.90
CA SER A 11 19.21 42.38 15.27
C SER A 11 17.75 42.05 15.57
N ALA A 12 17.52 41.44 16.73
CA ALA A 12 16.21 41.36 17.36
C ALA A 12 15.63 42.76 17.57
N GLN A 13 14.58 43.13 16.84
CA GLN A 13 13.77 44.30 17.14
C GLN A 13 12.27 43.95 17.03
N ASP A 14 11.62 44.14 18.18
CA ASP A 14 10.24 44.52 18.41
C ASP A 14 9.11 43.60 17.93
N VAL A 15 8.74 42.68 18.81
CA VAL A 15 7.42 42.05 18.86
C VAL A 15 6.43 43.12 19.30
N ASN A 16 5.82 43.83 18.35
CA ASN A 16 4.68 44.69 18.62
C ASN A 16 3.43 43.80 18.72
N GLU A 17 3.09 43.40 19.95
CA GLU A 17 1.79 42.86 20.30
C GLU A 17 0.76 43.97 20.20
N ASP A 18 0.12 44.17 19.04
CA ASP A 18 -1.28 44.58 19.04
C ASP A 18 -2.00 44.48 17.69
N SER A 19 -3.21 43.93 17.77
CA SER A 19 -4.34 44.10 16.83
C SER A 19 -4.29 43.41 15.45
N PHE A 20 -4.47 42.08 15.41
CA PHE A 20 -5.16 41.47 14.26
C PHE A 20 -6.68 41.51 14.51
N THR A 21 -7.31 42.60 14.10
CA THR A 21 -8.76 42.74 14.07
C THR A 21 -9.36 41.68 13.14
N LYS A 22 -10.22 40.83 13.70
CA LYS A 22 -10.92 39.77 12.98
C LYS A 22 -11.85 40.39 11.92
N LEU A 23 -11.49 40.26 10.66
CA LEU A 23 -12.40 40.50 9.54
C LEU A 23 -12.46 39.26 8.64
N ASN A 24 -13.52 38.48 8.86
CA ASN A 24 -14.19 37.57 7.92
C ASN A 24 -13.49 36.27 7.47
N GLY A 25 -14.31 35.24 7.18
CA GLY A 25 -13.93 34.16 6.24
C GLY A 25 -14.39 32.74 6.59
N ARG A 26 -15.59 32.36 6.10
CA ARG A 26 -16.15 31.01 5.78
C ARG A 26 -15.71 29.75 6.59
N LYS A 27 -16.72 28.93 6.95
CA LYS A 27 -16.55 27.54 7.41
C LYS A 27 -15.65 26.77 6.40
N ASN A 28 -14.56 26.17 6.89
CA ASN A 28 -13.48 25.48 6.14
C ASN A 28 -12.35 26.34 5.56
N GLN A 29 -12.16 27.60 5.97
CA GLN A 29 -10.84 28.21 5.82
C GLN A 29 -9.88 27.62 6.87
N SER A 30 -9.02 26.70 6.44
CA SER A 30 -7.86 26.34 7.25
C SER A 30 -6.97 27.58 7.35
N VAL A 31 -6.90 28.19 8.54
CA VAL A 31 -5.90 29.23 8.81
C VAL A 31 -4.55 28.53 8.86
N THR A 32 -3.90 28.39 7.71
CA THR A 32 -2.51 27.96 7.60
C THR A 32 -1.63 29.13 8.07
N LYS A 33 -1.51 29.26 9.38
CA LYS A 33 -0.53 30.16 10.03
C LYS A 33 0.89 29.69 9.68
N PRO A 34 1.88 30.62 9.68
CA PRO A 34 3.17 30.42 9.01
C PRO A 34 3.90 29.19 9.55
N VAL A 35 4.40 28.40 8.61
CA VAL A 35 5.33 27.31 8.86
C VAL A 35 6.64 27.96 9.27
N THR A 36 6.93 28.01 10.58
CA THR A 36 8.27 28.40 11.04
C THR A 36 9.14 27.16 10.87
N VAL A 37 9.99 27.21 9.86
CA VAL A 37 11.10 26.27 9.67
C VAL A 37 12.28 26.85 10.40
N ASP A 38 12.83 26.11 11.35
CA ASP A 38 14.12 26.46 11.92
C ASP A 38 15.21 26.21 10.87
N SER A 39 15.94 27.25 10.48
CA SER A 39 16.97 27.19 9.45
C SER A 39 18.20 26.38 9.86
N GLU A 40 18.45 26.22 11.16
CA GLU A 40 19.61 25.48 11.66
C GLU A 40 19.32 23.98 11.79
N THR A 41 18.11 23.61 12.22
CA THR A 41 17.73 22.21 12.50
C THR A 41 16.82 21.59 11.45
N GLY A 42 16.23 22.39 10.57
CA GLY A 42 15.20 21.94 9.62
C GLY A 42 13.90 21.50 10.29
N GLU A 43 13.73 21.74 11.60
CA GLU A 43 12.52 21.38 12.33
C GLU A 43 11.35 22.28 11.92
N ILE A 44 10.20 21.65 11.69
CA ILE A 44 8.98 22.33 11.22
C ILE A 44 7.97 22.37 12.35
N LEU A 45 7.63 23.57 12.83
CA LEU A 45 6.57 23.75 13.81
C LEU A 45 5.21 23.82 13.10
N VAL A 46 4.40 22.78 13.23
CA VAL A 46 3.05 22.74 12.62
C VAL A 46 2.00 22.92 13.72
N ARG A 47 1.22 24.02 13.65
CA ARG A 47 0.03 24.19 14.51
C ARG A 47 -1.14 23.39 13.94
N ARG A 48 -1.69 22.47 14.74
CA ARG A 48 -2.91 21.74 14.37
C ARG A 48 -4.14 22.64 14.49
N ALA A 49 -5.23 22.26 13.82
CA ALA A 49 -6.53 22.93 13.95
C ALA A 49 -7.05 22.99 15.40
N THR A 50 -6.58 22.09 16.27
CA THR A 50 -6.90 22.04 17.71
C THR A 50 -6.06 22.98 18.58
N GLY A 51 -5.17 23.79 18.00
CA GLY A 51 -4.34 24.77 18.71
C GLY A 51 -3.03 24.23 19.28
N LYS A 52 -2.86 22.89 19.38
CA LYS A 52 -1.60 22.28 19.85
C LYS A 52 -0.53 22.30 18.75
N ALA A 53 0.66 22.80 19.07
CA ALA A 53 1.82 22.75 18.20
C ALA A 53 2.46 21.35 18.24
N ARG A 54 2.86 20.84 17.07
CA ARG A 54 3.67 19.61 16.95
C ARG A 54 4.93 19.95 16.17
N VAL A 55 6.08 19.67 16.77
CA VAL A 55 7.38 19.69 16.06
C VAL A 55 7.41 18.47 15.14
N ARG A 56 7.67 18.70 13.86
CA ARG A 56 8.06 17.64 12.93
C ARG A 56 9.55 17.79 12.70
N ARG A 57 10.32 16.81 13.15
CA ARG A 57 11.74 16.72 12.80
C ARG A 57 11.85 16.37 11.33
N GLY A 58 12.76 17.05 10.63
CA GLY A 58 13.23 16.59 9.33
C GLY A 58 13.88 15.22 9.47
N GLN A 59 13.95 14.47 8.38
CA GLN A 59 14.79 13.29 8.31
C GLN A 59 16.24 13.75 8.28
N THR A 60 17.12 13.13 9.07
CA THR A 60 18.56 13.44 8.98
C THR A 60 19.16 12.84 7.72
N GLU A 61 20.29 13.39 7.27
CA GLU A 61 21.01 12.83 6.11
C GLU A 61 21.45 11.39 6.37
N GLU A 62 21.83 11.07 7.61
CA GLU A 62 22.18 9.71 8.04
C GLU A 62 20.99 8.74 7.91
N GLU A 63 19.80 9.14 8.37
CA GLU A 63 18.59 8.34 8.25
C GLU A 63 18.17 8.12 6.79
N TYR A 64 18.37 9.13 5.94
CA TYR A 64 18.11 9.03 4.51
C TYR A 64 19.08 8.05 3.83
N ASN A 65 20.37 8.16 4.13
CA ASN A 65 21.39 7.28 3.59
C ASN A 65 21.22 5.82 4.04
N GLU A 66 20.78 5.60 5.28
CA GLU A 66 20.46 4.25 5.75
C GLU A 66 19.26 3.65 5.01
N GLN A 67 18.20 4.43 4.76
CA GLN A 67 17.06 3.97 3.97
C GLN A 67 17.44 3.65 2.52
N LEU A 68 18.31 4.47 1.91
CA LEU A 68 18.85 4.17 0.59
C LEU A 68 19.65 2.87 0.59
N ARG A 69 20.50 2.66 1.60
CA ARG A 69 21.27 1.42 1.74
C ARG A 69 20.35 0.21 1.85
N GLN A 70 19.36 0.26 2.73
CA GLN A 70 18.37 -0.79 2.90
C GLN A 70 17.64 -1.09 1.58
N TYR A 71 17.12 -0.06 0.92
CA TYR A 71 16.35 -0.22 -0.30
C TYR A 71 17.17 -0.81 -1.45
N PHE A 72 18.35 -0.25 -1.72
CA PHE A 72 19.15 -0.61 -2.90
C PHE A 72 20.11 -1.78 -2.68
N THR A 73 20.54 -2.02 -1.44
CA THR A 73 21.61 -3.00 -1.14
C THR A 73 21.09 -4.23 -0.42
N GLU A 74 20.12 -4.07 0.49
CA GLU A 74 19.67 -5.16 1.36
C GLU A 74 18.39 -5.80 0.83
N GLU A 75 17.37 -4.99 0.54
CA GLU A 75 16.03 -5.47 0.19
C GLU A 75 15.77 -5.53 -1.32
N ASN A 76 16.64 -4.93 -2.14
CA ASN A 76 16.50 -4.81 -3.61
C ASN A 76 15.16 -4.20 -4.06
N GLY A 77 14.52 -3.42 -3.20
CA GLY A 77 13.23 -2.77 -3.46
C GLY A 77 12.08 -3.75 -3.73
N PRO A 78 10.93 -3.23 -4.20
CA PRO A 78 9.76 -4.04 -4.48
C PRO A 78 9.99 -4.94 -5.69
N THR A 79 9.79 -6.24 -5.52
CA THR A 79 9.86 -7.19 -6.62
C THR A 79 8.72 -6.96 -7.61
N ARG A 80 9.06 -6.81 -8.89
CA ARG A 80 8.06 -6.79 -9.96
C ARG A 80 7.65 -8.23 -10.29
N THR A 81 6.36 -8.51 -10.22
CA THR A 81 5.83 -9.79 -10.71
C THR A 81 5.94 -9.84 -12.24
N GLU A 82 6.48 -10.94 -12.76
CA GLU A 82 6.60 -11.13 -14.21
C GLU A 82 5.21 -11.13 -14.89
N PRO A 83 5.12 -10.62 -16.14
CA PRO A 83 3.94 -10.83 -16.94
C PRO A 83 3.62 -12.32 -17.00
N ASN A 84 2.35 -12.66 -16.94
CA ASN A 84 1.88 -14.04 -17.07
C ASN A 84 2.35 -15.01 -15.97
N PHE A 85 2.80 -14.52 -14.80
CA PHE A 85 3.19 -15.37 -13.67
C PHE A 85 2.10 -16.38 -13.24
N MET A 86 0.82 -16.07 -13.45
CA MET A 86 -0.32 -16.95 -13.12
C MET A 86 -0.93 -17.66 -14.34
N ASP A 87 -0.19 -17.76 -15.45
CA ASP A 87 -0.59 -18.53 -16.64
C ASP A 87 -0.36 -20.02 -16.50
N ASN A 88 0.67 -20.38 -15.74
CA ASN A 88 1.15 -21.75 -15.71
C ASN A 88 0.25 -22.59 -14.80
N VAL A 89 -0.48 -23.54 -15.39
CA VAL A 89 -1.36 -24.45 -14.65
C VAL A 89 -0.55 -25.44 -13.81
N ASN A 90 0.66 -25.81 -14.23
CA ASN A 90 1.51 -26.74 -13.47
C ASN A 90 1.94 -26.13 -12.13
N ASP A 91 2.13 -24.82 -12.10
CA ASP A 91 2.46 -24.06 -10.89
C ASP A 91 1.28 -24.01 -9.91
N PHE A 92 0.03 -24.18 -10.36
CA PHE A 92 -1.11 -24.34 -9.46
C PHE A 92 -1.04 -25.65 -8.68
N ASP A 93 -0.83 -26.78 -9.36
CA ASP A 93 -0.83 -28.10 -8.71
C ASP A 93 0.33 -28.20 -7.69
N GLU A 94 1.52 -27.69 -8.04
CA GLU A 94 2.65 -27.61 -7.11
C GLU A 94 2.33 -26.76 -5.87
N LYS A 95 1.71 -25.59 -6.05
CA LYS A 95 1.35 -24.71 -4.94
C LYS A 95 0.22 -25.25 -4.08
N LEU A 96 -0.72 -25.98 -4.70
CA LEU A 96 -1.83 -26.60 -3.98
C LEU A 96 -1.32 -27.66 -2.98
N ASP A 97 -0.22 -28.36 -3.32
CA ASP A 97 0.36 -29.39 -2.47
C ASP A 97 1.40 -28.84 -1.48
N THR A 98 2.07 -27.73 -1.80
CA THR A 98 3.13 -27.15 -0.95
C THR A 98 2.64 -26.06 0.02
N MET A 99 1.58 -25.33 -0.30
CA MET A 99 1.10 -24.22 0.53
C MET A 99 0.23 -24.70 1.70
N ASP A 100 0.42 -24.07 2.86
CA ASP A 100 -0.50 -24.23 3.99
C ASP A 100 -1.83 -23.51 3.69
N LEU A 101 -2.89 -24.29 3.48
CA LEU A 101 -4.24 -23.81 3.17
C LEU A 101 -5.00 -23.29 4.41
N SER A 102 -4.49 -23.49 5.62
CA SER A 102 -5.02 -22.84 6.82
C SER A 102 -4.89 -21.31 6.72
N ILE A 103 -3.83 -20.84 6.04
CA ILE A 103 -3.55 -19.43 5.81
C ILE A 103 -4.46 -18.87 4.71
N LYS A 104 -5.28 -17.86 5.06
CA LYS A 104 -6.20 -17.19 4.13
C LYS A 104 -5.52 -16.65 2.88
N GLN A 105 -4.35 -16.03 3.04
CA GLN A 105 -3.60 -15.45 1.92
C GLN A 105 -3.21 -16.50 0.87
N ASN A 106 -2.83 -17.71 1.31
CA ASN A 106 -2.48 -18.80 0.41
C ASN A 106 -3.69 -19.29 -0.37
N ARG A 107 -4.84 -19.44 0.30
CA ARG A 107 -6.11 -19.79 -0.37
C ARG A 107 -6.50 -18.73 -1.41
N LEU A 108 -6.46 -17.45 -1.06
CA LEU A 108 -6.76 -16.36 -2.00
C LEU A 108 -5.83 -16.37 -3.21
N ARG A 109 -4.54 -16.67 -2.99
CA ARG A 109 -3.56 -16.81 -4.07
C ARG A 109 -3.90 -17.97 -5.01
N LEU A 110 -4.34 -19.10 -4.47
CA LEU A 110 -4.79 -20.25 -5.27
C LEU A 110 -6.11 -19.98 -5.99
N GLN A 111 -7.05 -19.24 -5.39
CA GLN A 111 -8.31 -18.83 -6.02
C GLN A 111 -8.13 -17.91 -7.23
N ALA A 112 -7.03 -17.15 -7.29
CA ALA A 112 -6.76 -16.29 -8.43
C ALA A 112 -6.48 -17.08 -9.73
N TYR A 113 -6.02 -18.34 -9.67
CA TYR A 113 -5.81 -19.19 -10.85
C TYR A 113 -7.12 -19.51 -11.60
N PRO A 114 -8.16 -20.10 -10.96
CA PRO A 114 -9.44 -20.34 -11.63
C PRO A 114 -10.11 -19.04 -12.08
N GLN A 115 -10.08 -17.97 -11.27
CA GLN A 115 -10.62 -16.66 -11.67
C GLN A 115 -10.00 -16.17 -12.99
N ARG A 116 -8.69 -16.28 -13.11
CA ARG A 116 -7.97 -15.87 -14.30
C ARG A 116 -8.29 -16.73 -15.52
N ALA A 117 -8.40 -18.06 -15.33
CA ALA A 117 -8.85 -18.97 -16.38
C ALA A 117 -10.27 -18.62 -16.86
N TYR A 118 -11.17 -18.27 -15.93
CA TYR A 118 -12.54 -17.83 -16.24
C TYR A 118 -12.57 -16.57 -17.12
N TYR A 119 -11.83 -15.52 -16.76
CA TYR A 119 -11.81 -14.27 -17.54
C TYR A 119 -11.16 -14.43 -18.92
N ARG A 120 -10.28 -15.42 -19.06
CA ARG A 120 -9.71 -15.82 -20.36
C ARG A 120 -10.61 -16.74 -21.17
N ARG A 121 -11.81 -17.05 -20.68
CA ARG A 121 -12.79 -17.96 -21.29
C ARG A 121 -12.31 -19.41 -21.42
N ASN A 122 -11.29 -19.80 -20.66
CA ASN A 122 -10.85 -21.19 -20.56
C ASN A 122 -11.69 -21.91 -19.50
N TYR A 123 -12.97 -22.12 -19.81
CA TYR A 123 -13.96 -22.65 -18.86
C TYR A 123 -13.68 -24.09 -18.42
N SER A 124 -13.08 -24.91 -19.30
CA SER A 124 -12.65 -26.27 -18.99
C SER A 124 -11.60 -26.31 -17.88
N ILE A 125 -10.54 -25.51 -18.02
CA ILE A 125 -9.46 -25.37 -17.04
C ILE A 125 -10.00 -24.77 -15.74
N CYS A 126 -10.81 -23.71 -15.83
CA CYS A 126 -11.41 -23.09 -14.65
C CYS A 126 -12.21 -24.10 -13.82
N LYS A 127 -13.04 -24.93 -14.46
CA LYS A 127 -13.82 -25.97 -13.80
C LYS A 127 -12.91 -26.96 -13.08
N ASP A 128 -11.86 -27.44 -13.73
CA ASP A 128 -10.90 -28.39 -13.14
C ASP A 128 -10.22 -27.81 -11.90
N LEU A 129 -9.67 -26.60 -12.03
CA LEU A 129 -9.01 -25.89 -10.92
C LEU A 129 -9.94 -25.63 -9.73
N CYS A 130 -11.17 -25.19 -9.97
CA CYS A 130 -12.18 -25.05 -8.93
C CYS A 130 -12.44 -26.39 -8.22
N SER A 131 -12.59 -27.47 -8.97
CA SER A 131 -12.86 -28.81 -8.42
C SER A 131 -11.73 -29.27 -7.50
N LYS A 132 -10.48 -29.13 -7.95
CA LYS A 132 -9.28 -29.48 -7.17
C LYS A 132 -9.18 -28.66 -5.89
N LEU A 133 -9.40 -27.35 -5.97
CA LEU A 133 -9.29 -26.46 -4.82
C LEU A 133 -10.37 -26.75 -3.78
N ILE A 134 -11.63 -26.87 -4.19
CA ILE A 134 -12.77 -27.20 -3.31
C ILE A 134 -12.47 -28.48 -2.53
N LEU A 135 -11.98 -29.52 -3.20
CA LEU A 135 -11.71 -30.82 -2.59
C LEU A 135 -10.67 -30.74 -1.46
N LYS A 136 -9.66 -29.86 -1.60
CA LYS A 136 -8.62 -29.64 -0.59
C LYS A 136 -9.05 -28.71 0.54
N VAL A 137 -9.90 -27.72 0.29
CA VAL A 137 -10.26 -26.71 1.30
C VAL A 137 -11.53 -27.03 2.08
N LYS A 138 -12.41 -27.93 1.60
CA LYS A 138 -13.73 -28.21 2.18
C LYS A 138 -13.73 -28.52 3.69
N ASP A 139 -12.67 -29.12 4.20
CA ASP A 139 -12.58 -29.57 5.60
C ASP A 139 -12.09 -28.45 6.54
N ILE A 140 -11.74 -27.28 6.01
CA ILE A 140 -11.27 -26.13 6.78
C ILE A 140 -12.48 -25.42 7.41
N PRO A 141 -12.44 -25.09 8.72
CA PRO A 141 -13.53 -24.35 9.35
C PRO A 141 -13.56 -22.88 8.89
N LYS A 142 -14.76 -22.28 8.90
CA LYS A 142 -15.00 -20.84 8.64
C LYS A 142 -14.62 -20.34 7.23
N ILE A 143 -14.61 -21.21 6.23
CA ILE A 143 -14.37 -20.83 4.82
C ILE A 143 -15.63 -20.93 3.93
N GLN A 144 -16.81 -21.04 4.53
CA GLN A 144 -18.08 -21.30 3.82
C GLN A 144 -18.31 -20.36 2.63
N ARG A 145 -18.07 -19.06 2.83
CA ARG A 145 -18.21 -18.06 1.77
C ARG A 145 -17.22 -18.27 0.61
N GLU A 146 -15.96 -18.58 0.93
CA GLU A 146 -14.93 -18.84 -0.09
C GLU A 146 -15.30 -20.09 -0.92
N LEU A 147 -15.90 -21.09 -0.27
CA LEU A 147 -16.34 -22.33 -0.92
C LEU A 147 -17.57 -22.09 -1.81
N GLU A 148 -18.55 -21.31 -1.34
CA GLU A 148 -19.72 -20.89 -2.15
C GLU A 148 -19.31 -20.11 -3.40
N GLU A 149 -18.32 -19.22 -3.28
CA GLU A 149 -17.79 -18.46 -4.42
C GLU A 149 -17.12 -19.39 -5.46
N LEU A 150 -16.38 -20.42 -5.01
CA LEU A 150 -15.75 -21.41 -5.88
C LEU A 150 -16.79 -22.32 -6.56
N GLU A 151 -17.79 -22.79 -5.83
CA GLU A 151 -18.90 -23.60 -6.37
C GLU A 151 -19.72 -22.79 -7.39
N TYR A 152 -20.01 -21.53 -7.08
CA TYR A 152 -20.68 -20.63 -8.01
C TYR A 152 -19.88 -20.51 -9.32
N MET A 153 -18.57 -20.27 -9.22
CA MET A 153 -17.70 -20.17 -10.39
C MET A 153 -17.66 -21.47 -11.21
N GLN A 154 -17.56 -22.62 -10.55
CA GLN A 154 -17.60 -23.93 -11.18
C GLN A 154 -18.92 -24.15 -11.94
N ASN A 155 -20.05 -23.80 -11.31
CA ASN A 155 -21.38 -23.87 -11.93
C ASN A 155 -21.50 -22.95 -13.14
N GLN A 156 -21.01 -21.71 -13.05
CA GLN A 156 -20.98 -20.80 -14.20
C GLN A 156 -20.14 -21.37 -15.35
N CYS A 157 -19.01 -22.01 -15.07
CA CYS A 157 -18.19 -22.66 -16.10
C CYS A 157 -18.95 -23.80 -16.79
N MET A 158 -19.64 -24.65 -16.02
CA MET A 158 -20.44 -25.75 -16.58
C MET A 158 -21.56 -25.24 -17.49
N LEU A 159 -22.26 -24.17 -17.10
CA LEU A 159 -23.29 -23.54 -17.91
C LEU A 159 -22.78 -22.91 -19.21
N ARG A 160 -21.51 -22.48 -19.23
CA ARG A 160 -20.86 -21.93 -20.43
C ARG A 160 -20.42 -23.04 -21.38
N LEU A 161 -19.82 -24.10 -20.84
CA LEU A 161 -19.40 -25.28 -21.60
C LEU A 161 -20.57 -26.03 -22.24
N SER A 162 -21.76 -25.98 -21.65
CA SER A 162 -22.95 -26.62 -22.23
C SER A 162 -23.60 -25.83 -23.38
N LYS A 163 -23.15 -24.60 -23.62
CA LYS A 163 -23.71 -23.68 -24.65
C LYS A 163 -22.79 -23.52 -25.85
N GLU A 164 -21.56 -24.00 -25.75
CA GLU A 164 -20.59 -24.12 -26.85
C GLU A 164 -20.80 -25.46 -27.57
#